data_AF-A0A376B7W6-F1
#
_entry.id   AF-A0A376B7W6-F1
#
_cell.length_a   1.000
_cell.length_b   1.000
_cell.length_c   1.000
_cell.angle_alpha   90.00
_cell.angle_beta   90.00
_cell.angle_gamma   90.00
#
_symmetry.space_group_name_H-M   'P 1'
#
loop_
_entity.id
_entity.type
_entity.pdbx_description
1 polymer ?
#
loop_
_entity_poly.entity_id
_entity_poly.type
_entity_poly.pdbx_seq_one_letter_code
_entity_poly.pdbx_strand_id
1 'polypeptide(L)'
;MAMQIYCYGLLRQASKISRAIKKQNTTKNQYRLMTAPKKLSGLQKQVVSLYRNCIRTAYTKPTENRHHFIDFTRKEFGKYKSLPKKEFGAIEHLLRLGNRRLEMLSQSEIKDIH
;
A
#
# COMPACT_ATOMS: atom_id res chain seq x y z
N MET A 1 -18.09 -16.50 48.00
CA MET A 1 -16.66 -16.59 47.61
C MET A 1 -16.41 -16.93 46.13
N ALA A 2 -17.35 -17.52 45.38
CA ALA A 2 -17.11 -17.89 43.96
C ALA A 2 -16.98 -16.69 42.97
N MET A 3 -17.49 -15.50 43.32
CA MET A 3 -17.45 -14.33 42.45
C MET A 3 -16.09 -13.61 42.38
N GLN A 4 -15.24 -13.73 43.40
CA GLN A 4 -13.90 -13.12 43.36
C GLN A 4 -12.94 -13.84 42.42
N ILE A 5 -13.09 -15.16 42.24
CA ILE A 5 -12.20 -15.95 41.38
C ILE A 5 -12.38 -15.60 39.88
N TYR A 6 -13.62 -15.32 39.44
CA TYR A 6 -13.90 -14.95 38.04
C TYR A 6 -13.33 -13.57 37.65
N CYS A 7 -13.36 -12.58 38.54
CA CYS A 7 -12.80 -11.24 38.27
C CYS A 7 -11.27 -11.26 38.08
N TYR A 8 -10.54 -12.02 38.90
CA TYR A 8 -9.08 -12.14 38.74
C TYR A 8 -8.68 -12.88 37.46
N GLY A 9 -9.49 -13.84 37.01
CA GLY A 9 -9.28 -14.54 35.73
C GLY A 9 -9.37 -13.61 34.51
N LEU A 10 -10.38 -12.74 34.47
CA LEU A 10 -10.56 -11.74 33.41
C LEU A 10 -9.48 -10.66 33.41
N LEU A 11 -9.08 -10.14 34.58
CA LEU A 11 -7.98 -9.18 34.70
C LEU A 11 -6.64 -9.77 34.21
N ARG A 12 -6.40 -11.05 34.49
CA ARG A 12 -5.17 -11.73 34.04
C ARG A 12 -5.15 -11.95 32.53
N GLN A 13 -6.28 -12.28 31.92
CA GLN A 13 -6.45 -12.38 30.46
C GLN A 13 -6.25 -11.00 29.78
N ALA A 14 -6.86 -9.93 30.30
CA ALA A 14 -6.70 -8.57 29.79
C ALA A 14 -5.23 -8.11 29.81
N SER A 15 -4.47 -8.46 30.85
CA SER A 15 -3.02 -8.15 30.94
C SER A 15 -2.18 -8.89 29.90
N LYS A 16 -2.57 -10.11 29.51
CA LYS A 16 -1.88 -10.90 28.48
C LYS A 16 -2.19 -10.37 27.08
N ILE A 17 -3.44 -9.99 26.83
CA ILE A 17 -3.89 -9.37 25.58
C ILE A 17 -3.19 -8.01 25.38
N SER A 18 -3.14 -7.15 26.40
CA SER A 18 -2.42 -5.86 26.34
C SER A 18 -0.93 -6.04 26.04
N ARG A 19 -0.26 -7.03 26.66
CA ARG A 19 1.13 -7.37 26.38
C ARG A 19 1.34 -7.92 24.97
N ALA A 20 0.42 -8.72 24.45
CA ALA A 20 0.46 -9.22 23.07
C ALA A 20 0.25 -8.10 22.04
N ILE A 21 -0.68 -7.17 22.29
CA ILE A 21 -0.90 -5.97 21.46
C ILE A 21 0.36 -5.09 21.46
N LYS A 22 0.99 -4.87 22.62
CA LYS A 22 2.25 -4.10 22.72
C LYS A 22 3.38 -4.76 21.92
N LYS A 23 3.53 -6.09 22.00
CA LYS A 23 4.56 -6.85 21.24
C LYS A 23 4.34 -6.81 19.72
N GLN A 24 3.09 -6.86 19.25
CA GLN A 24 2.76 -6.72 17.82
C GLN A 24 2.98 -5.29 17.29
N ASN A 25 2.75 -4.27 18.13
CA ASN A 25 3.04 -2.88 17.75
C ASN A 25 4.53 -2.56 17.79
N THR A 26 5.32 -3.17 18.69
CA THR A 26 6.79 -3.05 18.71
C THR A 26 7.43 -3.65 17.47
N THR A 27 6.99 -4.83 17.02
CA THR A 27 7.54 -5.47 15.81
C THR A 27 7.25 -4.66 14.55
N LYS A 28 6.01 -4.19 14.33
CA LYS A 28 5.68 -3.30 13.19
C LYS A 28 6.50 -2.01 13.16
N ASN A 29 6.81 -1.45 14.33
CA ASN A 29 7.60 -0.22 14.44
C ASN A 29 9.11 -0.49 14.28
N GLN A 30 9.58 -1.69 14.64
CA GLN A 30 10.97 -2.11 14.48
C GLN A 30 11.40 -2.12 13.00
N TYR A 31 10.56 -2.63 12.08
CA TYR A 31 10.87 -2.59 10.64
C TYR A 31 10.89 -1.17 10.06
N ARG A 32 10.24 -0.21 10.72
CA ARG A 32 10.22 1.21 10.32
C ARG A 32 11.50 1.96 10.73
N LEU A 33 12.20 1.48 11.76
CA LEU A 33 13.41 2.10 12.30
C LEU A 33 14.71 1.51 11.70
N MET A 34 14.68 0.27 11.19
CA MET A 34 15.87 -0.41 10.63
C MET A 34 16.24 0.02 9.19
N THR A 35 15.38 0.81 8.53
CA THR A 35 15.71 1.45 7.25
C THR A 35 15.66 2.96 7.44
N ALA A 36 16.81 3.62 7.47
CA ALA A 36 16.87 5.07 7.33
C ALA A 36 16.03 5.48 6.10
N PRO A 37 15.23 6.57 6.16
CA PRO A 37 14.42 6.99 5.03
C PRO A 37 15.35 7.29 3.86
N LYS A 38 15.43 6.35 2.91
CA LYS A 38 16.23 6.53 1.72
C LYS A 38 15.66 7.73 0.98
N LYS A 39 16.43 8.81 0.87
CA LYS A 39 16.03 10.02 0.15
C LYS A 39 15.76 9.63 -1.30
N LEU A 40 14.48 9.49 -1.64
CA LEU A 40 14.04 9.27 -3.02
C LEU A 40 14.24 10.55 -3.82
N SER A 41 14.74 10.42 -5.06
CA SER A 41 14.80 11.55 -6.00
C SER A 41 13.40 12.08 -6.30
N GLY A 42 13.29 13.32 -6.78
CA GLY A 42 12.00 13.91 -7.15
C GLY A 42 11.21 13.01 -8.11
N LEU A 43 11.88 12.48 -9.12
CA LEU A 43 11.29 11.56 -10.10
C LEU A 43 10.85 10.23 -9.47
N GLN A 44 11.65 9.67 -8.57
CA GLN A 44 11.28 8.44 -7.84
C GLN A 44 10.05 8.67 -6.95
N LYS A 45 9.94 9.84 -6.31
CA LYS A 45 8.73 10.21 -5.54
C LYS A 45 7.50 10.28 -6.44
N GLN A 46 7.63 10.83 -7.65
CA GLN A 46 6.54 10.88 -8.62
C GLN A 46 6.10 9.48 -9.05
N VAL A 47 7.03 8.56 -9.33
CA VAL A 47 6.71 7.15 -9.67
C VAL A 47 5.96 6.47 -8.54
N VAL A 48 6.42 6.62 -7.30
CA VAL A 48 5.75 6.05 -6.11
C VAL A 48 4.38 6.70 -5.90
N SER A 49 4.27 8.01 -6.10
CA SER A 49 3.00 8.74 -5.99
C SER A 49 1.99 8.23 -7.02
N LEU A 50 2.40 8.09 -8.28
CA LEU A 50 1.56 7.54 -9.36
C LEU A 50 1.08 6.13 -9.01
N TYR A 51 1.99 5.23 -8.61
CA TYR A 51 1.62 3.87 -8.21
C TYR A 51 0.58 3.87 -7.07
N ARG A 52 0.79 4.69 -6.04
CA ARG A 52 -0.16 4.81 -4.92
C ARG A 52 -1.50 5.34 -5.39
N ASN A 53 -1.53 6.30 -6.30
CA ASN A 53 -2.76 6.85 -6.85
C ASN A 53 -3.53 5.82 -7.69
N CYS A 54 -2.86 5.02 -8.54
CA CYS A 54 -3.49 3.90 -9.25
C CYS A 54 -4.18 2.93 -8.28
N ILE A 55 -3.49 2.56 -7.20
CA ILE A 55 -4.07 1.70 -6.17
C ILE A 55 -5.26 2.38 -5.48
N ARG A 56 -5.16 3.66 -5.10
CA ARG A 56 -6.28 4.40 -4.49
C ARG A 56 -7.50 4.44 -5.40
N THR A 57 -7.31 4.69 -6.70
CA THR A 57 -8.39 4.66 -7.70
C THR A 57 -8.96 3.25 -7.85
N ALA A 58 -8.16 2.18 -7.78
CA ALA A 58 -8.68 0.82 -7.76
C ALA A 58 -9.62 0.58 -6.55
N TYR A 59 -9.34 1.19 -5.40
CA TYR A 59 -10.21 1.10 -4.22
C TYR A 59 -11.51 1.89 -4.34
N THR A 60 -11.62 2.87 -5.24
CA THR A 60 -12.88 3.58 -5.51
C THR A 60 -13.83 2.80 -6.43
N LYS A 61 -13.34 1.76 -7.12
CA LYS A 61 -14.14 0.87 -7.96
C LYS A 61 -14.82 -0.23 -7.13
N PRO A 62 -15.87 -0.88 -7.66
CA PRO A 62 -16.54 -2.01 -7.02
C PRO A 62 -15.56 -3.10 -6.57
N THR A 63 -15.87 -3.77 -5.46
CA THR A 63 -15.00 -4.80 -4.86
C THR A 63 -14.71 -5.96 -5.82
N GLU A 64 -15.67 -6.28 -6.68
CA GLU A 64 -15.56 -7.32 -7.70
C GLU A 64 -14.43 -7.01 -8.68
N ASN A 65 -14.34 -5.78 -9.20
CA ASN A 65 -13.36 -5.46 -10.25
C ASN A 65 -12.02 -4.96 -9.69
N ARG A 66 -11.96 -4.61 -8.39
CA ARG A 66 -10.75 -4.06 -7.75
C ARG A 66 -9.49 -4.89 -8.00
N HIS A 67 -9.60 -6.22 -7.96
CA HIS A 67 -8.46 -7.11 -8.13
C HIS A 67 -7.86 -7.01 -9.54
N HIS A 68 -8.69 -6.95 -10.59
CA HIS A 68 -8.25 -6.72 -11.97
C HIS A 68 -7.43 -5.43 -12.10
N PHE A 69 -7.92 -4.32 -11.52
CA PHE A 69 -7.22 -3.03 -11.56
C PHE A 69 -5.87 -3.08 -10.84
N ILE A 70 -5.79 -3.77 -9.69
CA ILE A 70 -4.54 -3.93 -8.94
C ILE A 70 -3.56 -4.79 -9.74
N ASP A 71 -4.00 -5.91 -10.29
CA ASP A 71 -3.14 -6.83 -11.04
C ASP A 71 -2.66 -6.20 -12.34
N PHE A 72 -3.53 -5.49 -13.05
CA PHE A 72 -3.17 -4.66 -14.20
C PHE A 72 -2.08 -3.64 -13.83
N THR A 73 -2.28 -2.89 -12.74
CA THR A 73 -1.29 -1.92 -12.26
C THR A 73 0.05 -2.60 -11.95
N ARG A 74 0.05 -3.73 -11.24
CA ARG A 74 1.27 -4.46 -10.89
C ARG A 74 1.99 -4.99 -12.12
N LYS A 75 1.25 -5.51 -13.10
CA LYS A 75 1.79 -6.02 -14.36
C LYS A 75 2.44 -4.90 -15.18
N GLU A 76 1.76 -3.77 -15.34
CA GLU A 76 2.28 -2.62 -16.08
C GLU A 76 3.56 -2.05 -15.45
N PHE A 77 3.57 -1.83 -14.13
CA PHE A 77 4.79 -1.37 -13.44
C PHE A 77 5.89 -2.46 -13.44
N GLY A 78 5.50 -3.74 -13.44
CA GLY A 78 6.42 -4.88 -13.52
C GLY A 78 7.22 -4.93 -14.82
N LYS A 79 6.61 -4.56 -15.96
CA LYS A 79 7.28 -4.50 -17.28
C LYS A 79 8.51 -3.59 -17.28
N TYR A 80 8.47 -2.51 -16.50
CA TYR A 80 9.54 -1.51 -16.44
C TYR A 80 10.44 -1.64 -15.20
N LYS A 81 10.34 -2.77 -14.47
CA LYS A 81 11.14 -3.00 -13.25
C LYS A 81 12.65 -3.07 -13.53
N SER A 82 13.05 -3.52 -14.72
CA SER A 82 14.44 -3.61 -15.17
C SER A 82 14.98 -2.30 -15.76
N LEU A 83 14.16 -1.24 -15.86
CA LEU A 83 14.57 0.01 -16.47
C LEU A 83 15.69 0.68 -15.63
N PRO A 84 16.81 1.09 -16.25
CA PRO A 84 17.90 1.73 -15.51
C PRO A 84 17.46 3.06 -14.88
N LYS A 85 17.91 3.31 -13.65
CA LYS A 85 17.57 4.54 -12.89
C LYS A 85 18.08 5.85 -13.52
N LYS A 86 19.00 5.74 -14.50
CA LYS A 86 19.62 6.86 -15.20
C LYS A 86 18.84 7.28 -16.46
N GLU A 87 17.87 6.47 -16.90
CA GLU A 87 17.03 6.76 -18.06
C GLU A 87 15.90 7.74 -17.71
N PHE A 88 16.27 8.97 -17.31
CA PHE A 88 15.33 9.97 -16.84
C PHE A 88 14.25 10.28 -17.87
N GLY A 89 14.62 10.43 -19.16
CA GLY A 89 13.67 10.73 -20.24
C GLY A 89 12.63 9.64 -20.46
N ALA A 90 13.02 8.37 -20.40
CA ALA A 90 12.10 7.25 -20.51
C ALA A 90 11.13 7.19 -19.31
N ILE A 91 11.65 7.38 -18.09
CA ILE A 91 10.84 7.40 -16.87
C ILE A 91 9.83 8.55 -16.91
N GLU A 92 10.23 9.75 -17.34
CA GLU A 92 9.33 10.89 -17.48
C GLU A 92 8.24 10.65 -18.52
N HIS A 93 8.59 10.08 -19.67
CA HIS A 93 7.60 9.73 -20.69
C HIS A 93 6.57 8.73 -20.15
N LEU A 94 7.03 7.69 -19.45
CA LEU A 94 6.16 6.69 -18.81
C LEU A 94 5.30 7.31 -17.70
N LEU A 95 5.83 8.25 -16.93
CA LEU A 95 5.06 9.00 -15.93
C LEU A 95 3.95 9.82 -16.58
N ARG A 96 4.24 10.54 -17.66
CA ARG A 96 3.21 11.31 -18.39
C ARG A 96 2.12 10.39 -18.94
N LEU A 97 2.51 9.27 -19.56
CA LEU A 97 1.57 8.28 -20.08
C LEU A 97 0.70 7.67 -18.97
N GLY A 98 1.32 7.31 -17.84
CA GLY A 98 0.64 6.72 -16.69
C GLY A 98 -0.34 7.69 -16.02
N ASN A 99 0.01 8.97 -15.89
CA ASN A 99 -0.92 9.98 -15.36
C ASN A 99 -2.13 10.17 -16.28
N ARG A 100 -1.93 10.27 -17.60
CA ARG A 100 -3.05 10.34 -18.57
C ARG A 100 -3.98 9.12 -18.47
N ARG A 101 -3.41 7.91 -18.37
CA ARG A 101 -4.20 6.68 -18.17
C ARG A 101 -4.95 6.70 -16.84
N LEU A 102 -4.32 7.17 -15.76
CA LEU A 102 -4.95 7.27 -14.45
C LEU A 102 -6.13 8.25 -14.47
N GLU A 103 -5.99 9.39 -15.12
CA GLU A 103 -7.06 10.37 -15.31
C GLU A 103 -8.27 9.74 -16.00
N MET A 104 -8.04 9.00 -17.09
CA MET A 104 -9.09 8.24 -17.78
C MET A 104 -9.74 7.19 -16.88
N LEU A 105 -8.94 6.36 -16.19
CA LEU A 105 -9.46 5.32 -15.29
C LEU A 105 -10.18 5.88 -14.06
N SER A 106 -9.85 7.11 -13.66
CA SER A 106 -10.54 7.82 -12.59
C SER A 106 -11.95 8.26 -13.00
N GLN A 107 -12.24 8.37 -14.30
CA GLN A 107 -13.59 8.62 -14.77
C GLN A 107 -14.49 7.42 -14.42
N SER A 108 -15.72 7.70 -14.00
CA SER A 108 -16.69 6.70 -13.51
C SER A 108 -17.21 5.76 -14.61
N GLU A 109 -16.95 6.08 -15.87
CA GLU A 109 -17.41 5.34 -17.03
C GLU A 109 -16.66 4.01 -17.23
N ILE A 110 -15.39 3.95 -16.83
CA ILE A 110 -14.59 2.73 -16.93
C ILE A 110 -14.84 1.88 -15.68
N LYS A 111 -15.66 0.84 -15.86
CA LYS A 111 -16.08 -0.08 -14.80
C LYS A 111 -15.23 -1.34 -14.72
N ASP A 112 -14.57 -1.78 -15.79
CA ASP A 112 -13.71 -2.96 -15.80
C ASP A 112 -12.53 -2.82 -16.77
N ILE A 113 -11.44 -3.51 -16.46
CA ILE A 113 -10.25 -3.64 -17.31
C ILE A 113 -9.93 -5.14 -17.38
N HIS A 114 -10.01 -5.72 -18.57
CA HIS A 114 -9.59 -7.10 -18.84
C HIS A 114 -8.12 -7.16 -19.28
#